data_AF-A0A559SKX3-F1
#
_entry.id   AF-A0A559SKX3-F1
#
_cell.length_a   1.000
_cell.length_b   1.000
_cell.length_c   1.000
_cell.angle_alpha   90.00
_cell.angle_beta   90.00
_cell.angle_gamma   90.00
#
_symmetry.space_group_name_H-M   'P 1'
#
loop_
_entity.id
_entity.type
_entity.pdbx_description
1 polymer ?
#
loop_
_entity_poly.entity_id
_entity_poly.type
_entity_poly.pdbx_seq_one_letter_code
_entity_poly.pdbx_strand_id
1 'polypeptide(L)'
;MLRFLVISSRTTPSTVSNAWRSLNIVLAGPVAANALSSFDLDSHDGAIIDLDYEGDEMIACVEILEDRQIPFVFAAFVSSSLKPPGCFVLSEAKEDILAIHRRVWEICRAH
;
A
#
# COMPACT_ATOMS: atom_id res chain seq x y z
N MET A 1 2.83 -10.15 -13.11
CA MET A 1 3.14 -10.17 -11.67
C MET A 1 2.84 -8.77 -11.17
N LEU A 2 1.94 -8.62 -10.20
CA LEU A 2 1.54 -7.30 -9.72
C LEU A 2 2.63 -6.70 -8.83
N ARG A 3 2.82 -5.39 -8.88
CA ARG A 3 3.72 -4.61 -8.02
C ARG A 3 2.94 -3.56 -7.26
N PHE A 4 2.87 -3.68 -5.95
CA PHE A 4 2.30 -2.67 -5.09
C PHE A 4 3.40 -1.90 -4.37
N LEU A 5 3.35 -0.58 -4.44
CA LEU A 5 4.23 0.29 -3.67
C LEU A 5 3.73 0.36 -2.22
N VAL A 6 4.61 0.12 -1.26
CA VAL A 6 4.35 0.33 0.15
C VAL A 6 4.90 1.70 0.54
N ILE A 7 4.01 2.58 1.00
CA ILE A 7 4.35 3.90 1.49
C ILE A 7 4.24 3.86 3.00
N SER A 8 5.37 3.88 3.70
CA SER A 8 5.45 3.74 5.16
C SER A 8 6.83 4.19 5.67
N SER A 9 6.88 4.66 6.92
CA SER A 9 8.13 4.84 7.66
C SER A 9 8.63 3.54 8.29
N ARG A 10 7.83 2.47 8.25
CA ARG A 10 8.08 1.17 8.88
C ARG A 10 8.60 0.17 7.86
N THR A 11 9.57 -0.63 8.29
CA THR A 11 10.04 -1.77 7.49
C THR A 11 8.94 -2.81 7.32
N THR A 12 8.71 -3.27 6.10
CA THR A 12 7.84 -4.43 5.85
C THR A 12 8.58 -5.71 6.22
N PRO A 13 8.07 -6.54 7.15
CA PRO A 13 8.71 -7.81 7.50
C PRO A 13 8.86 -8.72 6.27
N SER A 14 9.97 -9.46 6.18
CA SER A 14 10.23 -10.35 5.03
C SER A 14 9.19 -11.46 4.90
N THR A 15 8.61 -11.91 6.00
CA THR A 15 7.52 -12.90 6.04
C THR A 15 6.26 -12.38 5.37
N VAL A 16 5.88 -11.13 5.63
CA VAL A 16 4.80 -10.43 4.91
C VAL A 16 5.10 -10.37 3.41
N SER A 17 6.27 -9.86 3.03
CA SER A 17 6.67 -9.79 1.61
C SER A 17 6.67 -11.15 0.91
N ASN A 18 7.04 -12.22 1.61
CA ASN A 18 7.03 -13.58 1.07
C ASN A 18 5.61 -14.12 0.89
N ALA A 19 4.70 -13.86 1.84
CA ALA A 19 3.30 -14.23 1.73
C ALA A 19 2.64 -13.58 0.50
N TRP A 20 2.90 -12.29 0.28
CA TRP A 20 2.42 -11.57 -0.91
C TRP A 20 3.02 -12.12 -2.21
N ARG A 21 4.33 -12.39 -2.21
CA ARG A 21 5.01 -13.01 -3.36
C ARG A 21 4.44 -14.37 -3.73
N SER A 22 4.03 -15.17 -2.75
CA SER A 22 3.41 -16.48 -2.99
C SER A 22 2.09 -16.39 -3.79
N LEU A 23 1.48 -15.20 -3.82
CA LEU A 23 0.28 -14.87 -4.58
C LEU A 23 0.59 -14.05 -5.85
N ASN A 24 1.84 -14.03 -6.32
CA ASN A 24 2.31 -13.26 -7.47
C ASN A 24 2.16 -11.72 -7.34
N ILE A 25 2.20 -11.21 -6.11
CA ILE A 25 2.21 -9.77 -5.81
C ILE A 25 3.53 -9.41 -5.14
N VAL A 26 4.24 -8.44 -5.68
CA VAL A 26 5.49 -7.92 -5.11
C VAL A 26 5.18 -6.63 -4.36
N LEU A 27 5.56 -6.59 -3.08
CA LEU A 27 5.62 -5.35 -2.32
C LEU A 27 6.95 -4.65 -2.60
N ALA A 28 6.88 -3.46 -3.19
CA ALA A 28 8.02 -2.58 -3.39
C ALA A 28 8.10 -1.55 -2.26
N GLY A 29 9.31 -1.18 -1.84
CA GLY A 29 9.51 -0.28 -0.70
C GLY A 29 9.83 -1.03 0.60
N PRO A 30 9.55 -0.42 1.78
CA PRO A 30 8.78 0.81 1.96
C PRO A 30 9.47 2.07 1.44
N VAL A 31 8.68 3.05 1.02
CA VAL A 31 9.12 4.41 0.66
C VAL A 31 8.46 5.40 1.62
N ALA A 32 9.23 6.35 2.14
CA ALA A 32 8.66 7.39 2.99
C ALA A 32 7.81 8.36 2.15
N ALA A 33 6.70 8.85 2.71
CA ALA A 33 5.81 9.84 2.09
C ALA A 33 6.56 11.02 1.46
N ASN A 34 7.50 11.62 2.20
CA ASN A 34 8.30 12.75 1.74
C ASN A 34 9.28 12.43 0.59
N ALA A 35 9.56 11.16 0.32
CA ALA A 35 10.42 10.71 -0.78
C ALA A 35 9.62 10.36 -2.04
N LEU A 36 8.29 10.25 -1.93
CA LEU A 36 7.41 9.79 -3.00
C LEU A 36 7.50 10.64 -4.27
N SER A 37 7.66 11.96 -4.14
CA SER A 37 7.75 12.89 -5.27
C SER A 37 8.93 12.62 -6.22
N SER A 38 9.98 11.96 -5.71
CA SER A 38 11.17 11.56 -6.48
C SER A 38 11.16 10.10 -6.93
N PHE A 39 10.12 9.35 -6.55
CA PHE A 39 10.04 7.92 -6.77
C PHE A 39 9.42 7.61 -8.13
N ASP A 40 9.93 6.58 -8.81
CA ASP A 40 9.33 6.09 -10.04
C ASP A 40 8.02 5.33 -9.73
N LEU A 41 6.89 5.94 -10.07
CA LEU A 41 5.56 5.38 -9.83
C LEU A 41 5.04 4.57 -11.02
N ASP A 42 5.57 4.78 -12.22
CA ASP A 42 5.01 4.24 -13.47
C ASP A 42 5.14 2.70 -13.55
N SER A 43 5.98 2.10 -12.72
CA SER A 43 6.20 0.65 -12.62
C SER A 43 5.34 -0.07 -11.56
N HIS A 44 4.33 0.60 -11.01
CA HIS A 44 3.49 0.06 -9.93
C HIS A 44 2.01 -0.02 -10.34
N ASP A 45 1.38 -1.15 -10.02
CA ASP A 45 -0.05 -1.41 -10.30
C ASP A 45 -0.97 -0.84 -9.21
N GLY A 46 -0.41 -0.39 -8.10
CA GLY A 46 -1.14 0.25 -7.01
C GLY A 46 -0.25 0.57 -5.82
N ALA A 47 -0.82 1.23 -4.81
CA ALA A 47 -0.11 1.61 -3.60
C ALA A 47 -0.87 1.22 -2.31
N ILE A 48 -0.09 0.96 -1.26
CA ILE A 48 -0.56 0.73 0.10
C ILE A 48 0.04 1.83 0.97
N ILE A 49 -0.81 2.70 1.51
CA ILE A 49 -0.41 3.80 2.39
C ILE A 49 -0.58 3.35 3.84
N ASP A 50 0.46 3.50 4.65
CA ASP A 50 0.42 3.24 6.08
C ASP A 50 -0.60 4.17 6.76
N LEU A 51 -1.57 3.58 7.46
CA LEU A 51 -2.60 4.32 8.18
C LEU A 51 -2.02 5.16 9.33
N ASP A 52 -0.82 4.84 9.82
CA ASP A 52 -0.16 5.55 10.92
C ASP A 52 0.53 6.86 10.48
N TYR A 53 0.40 7.27 9.21
CA TYR A 53 0.91 8.57 8.76
C TYR A 53 0.15 9.75 9.37
N GLU A 54 0.88 10.84 9.63
CA GLU A 54 0.28 12.12 10.02
C GLU A 54 -0.51 12.74 8.86
N GLY A 55 -1.53 13.54 9.19
CA GLY A 55 -2.51 14.05 8.20
C GLY A 55 -1.88 14.78 7.01
N ASP A 56 -0.89 15.65 7.24
CA ASP A 56 -0.26 16.43 6.18
C ASP A 56 0.58 15.55 5.22
N GLU A 57 1.29 14.55 5.75
CA GLU A 57 2.06 13.60 4.93
C GLU A 57 1.14 12.70 4.11
N MET A 58 -0.02 12.34 4.69
CA MET A 58 -1.04 11.54 4.03
C MET A 58 -1.70 12.29 2.86
N ILE A 59 -2.06 13.55 3.06
CA ILE A 59 -2.65 14.41 2.01
C ILE A 59 -1.69 14.53 0.83
N ALA A 60 -0.43 14.89 1.10
CA ALA A 60 0.57 15.03 0.04
C ALA A 60 0.81 13.72 -0.73
N CYS A 61 0.77 12.56 -0.05
CA CYS A 61 0.84 11.27 -0.72
C CYS A 61 -0.34 11.02 -1.65
N VAL A 62 -1.56 11.29 -1.18
CA VAL A 62 -2.79 11.08 -1.96
C VAL A 62 -2.77 11.93 -3.22
N GLU A 63 -2.45 13.22 -3.10
CA GLU A 63 -2.38 14.13 -4.25
C GLU A 63 -1.41 13.61 -5.34
N ILE A 64 -0.23 13.13 -4.94
CA ILE A 64 0.75 12.56 -5.89
C ILE A 64 0.21 11.30 -6.57
N LEU A 65 -0.43 10.40 -5.82
CA LEU A 65 -0.95 9.15 -6.38
C LEU A 65 -2.16 9.40 -7.29
N GLU A 66 -3.04 10.33 -6.94
CA GLU A 66 -4.19 10.74 -7.75
C GLU A 66 -3.75 11.42 -9.06
N ASP A 67 -2.78 12.35 -8.99
CA ASP A 67 -2.20 13.01 -10.17
C ASP A 67 -1.57 12.00 -11.15
N ARG A 68 -1.03 10.90 -10.60
CA ARG A 68 -0.43 9.79 -11.37
C ARG A 68 -1.42 8.67 -11.69
N GLN A 69 -2.68 8.80 -11.29
CA GLN A 69 -3.72 7.80 -11.47
C GLN A 69 -3.33 6.41 -10.92
N ILE A 70 -2.53 6.38 -9.85
CA ILE A 70 -2.14 5.15 -9.18
C ILE A 70 -3.23 4.80 -8.16
N PRO A 71 -3.92 3.66 -8.30
CA PRO A 71 -4.94 3.22 -7.35
C PRO A 71 -4.29 2.87 -6.01
N PHE A 72 -4.91 3.27 -4.90
CA PHE A 72 -4.33 3.06 -3.58
C PHE A 72 -5.35 2.66 -2.52
N VAL A 73 -4.86 2.07 -1.43
CA VAL A 73 -5.61 1.83 -0.21
C VAL A 73 -4.81 2.28 1.02
N PHE A 74 -5.52 2.65 2.08
CA PHE A 74 -4.94 2.79 3.41
C PHE A 74 -4.97 1.44 4.12
N ALA A 75 -3.86 1.03 4.72
CA ALA A 75 -3.78 -0.21 5.48
C ALA A 75 -3.02 -0.01 6.80
N ALA A 76 -3.53 -0.64 7.85
CA ALA A 76 -2.81 -0.77 9.11
C ALA A 76 -1.74 -1.85 8.98
N PHE A 77 -0.52 -1.59 9.43
CA PHE A 77 0.49 -2.65 9.50
C PHE A 77 0.15 -3.64 10.60
N VAL A 78 0.61 -4.90 10.50
CA VAL A 78 0.39 -5.88 11.57
C VAL A 78 0.93 -5.40 12.92
N SER A 79 1.96 -4.54 12.91
CA SER A 79 2.57 -3.90 14.08
C SER A 79 1.92 -2.57 14.49
N SER A 80 0.94 -2.06 13.74
CA SER A 80 0.29 -0.79 14.05
C SER A 80 -0.57 -0.90 15.31
N SER A 81 -0.55 0.17 16.10
CA SER A 81 -1.46 0.38 17.24
C SER A 81 -2.87 0.80 16.81
N LEU A 82 -3.02 1.29 15.57
CA LEU A 82 -4.29 1.72 14.98
C LEU A 82 -4.81 0.64 14.04
N LYS A 83 -5.80 -0.12 14.51
CA LYS A 83 -6.55 -1.09 13.69
C LYS A 83 -8.05 -0.85 13.86
N PRO A 84 -8.60 0.23 13.29
CA PRO A 84 -10.03 0.47 13.38
C PRO A 84 -10.80 -0.69 12.72
N PRO A 85 -12.00 -1.04 13.23
CA PRO A 85 -12.81 -2.11 12.64
C PRO A 85 -13.05 -1.88 11.14
N GLY A 86 -12.79 -2.91 10.33
CA GLY A 86 -13.00 -2.87 8.89
C GLY A 86 -11.88 -2.22 8.07
N CYS A 87 -10.75 -1.83 8.67
CA CYS A 87 -9.57 -1.40 7.91
C CYS A 87 -8.91 -2.57 7.18
N PHE A 88 -8.20 -2.25 6.09
CA PHE A 88 -7.27 -3.19 5.49
C PHE A 88 -6.05 -3.36 6.40
N VAL A 89 -5.45 -4.56 6.37
CA VAL A 89 -4.26 -4.87 7.16
C VAL A 89 -3.16 -5.36 6.23
N LEU A 90 -1.96 -4.78 6.32
CA LEU A 90 -0.79 -5.30 5.64
C LEU A 90 -0.19 -6.43 6.49
N SER A 91 -0.52 -7.68 6.12
CA SER A 91 -0.16 -8.89 6.88
C SER A 91 0.21 -10.07 5.97
N GLU A 92 0.50 -11.21 6.60
CA GLU A 92 0.74 -12.51 5.94
C GLU A 92 -0.56 -13.26 5.63
N ALA A 93 -1.69 -12.84 6.20
CA ALA A 93 -2.96 -13.55 6.08
C ALA A 93 -3.49 -13.42 4.65
N LYS A 94 -3.83 -14.55 4.04
CA LYS A 94 -4.29 -14.60 2.65
C LYS A 94 -5.54 -13.75 2.43
N GLU A 95 -6.43 -13.72 3.41
CA GLU A 95 -7.68 -12.95 3.39
C GLU A 95 -7.39 -11.44 3.29
N ASP A 96 -6.43 -10.95 4.07
CA ASP A 96 -6.02 -9.55 4.06
C ASP A 96 -5.39 -9.15 2.71
N ILE A 97 -4.51 -10.01 2.18
CA ILE A 97 -3.86 -9.80 0.88
C ILE A 97 -4.92 -9.71 -0.24
N LEU A 98 -5.86 -10.66 -0.25
CA LEU A 98 -6.92 -10.70 -1.25
C LEU A 98 -7.90 -9.53 -1.12
N ALA A 99 -8.16 -9.06 0.11
CA ALA A 99 -9.00 -7.90 0.35
C ALA A 99 -8.37 -6.62 -0.26
N ILE A 100 -7.08 -6.38 0.01
CA ILE A 100 -6.37 -5.23 -0.56
C ILE A 100 -6.29 -5.34 -2.09
N HIS A 101 -5.87 -6.50 -2.62
CA HIS A 101 -5.77 -6.71 -4.06
C HIS A 101 -7.11 -6.47 -4.78
N ARG A 102 -8.21 -7.00 -4.24
CA ARG A 102 -9.56 -6.79 -4.79
C ARG A 102 -9.91 -5.30 -4.79
N ARG A 103 -9.64 -4.60 -3.70
CA ARG A 103 -9.98 -3.18 -3.58
C ARG A 103 -9.21 -2.32 -4.57
N VAL A 104 -7.91 -2.52 -4.70
CA VAL A 104 -7.08 -1.82 -5.70
C VAL A 104 -7.62 -2.08 -7.11
N TRP A 105 -7.94 -3.33 -7.43
CA TRP A 105 -8.50 -3.71 -8.73
C TRP A 105 -9.86 -3.07 -9.03
N GLU A 106 -10.73 -2.93 -8.03
CA GLU A 106 -12.01 -2.22 -8.18
C GLU A 106 -11.81 -0.74 -8.52
N ILE A 107 -10.82 -0.09 -7.91
CA ILE A 107 -10.48 1.32 -8.18
C ILE A 107 -9.98 1.45 -9.62
N CYS A 108 -9.10 0.55 -10.08
CA CYS A 108 -8.60 0.56 -11.47
C CYS A 108 -9.71 0.55 -12.52
N ARG A 109 -10.82 -0.14 -12.26
CA ARG A 109 -11.93 -0.30 -13.24
C ARG A 109 -12.95 0.83 -13.21
N ALA A 110 -12.88 1.70 -12.21
CA ALA A 110 -13.77 2.86 -12.09
C ALA A 110 -13.28 4.07 -12.93
N HIS A 111 -12.05 4.02 -13.41
CA HIS A 111 -11.41 5.00 -14.29
C HIS A 111 -11.24 4.44 -15.70
#